data_AF-A0A9P8P4K7-F1
#
_entry.id   AF-A0A9P8P4K7-F1
#
_cell.length_a   1.000
_cell.length_b   1.000
_cell.length_c   1.000
_cell.angle_alpha   90.00
_cell.angle_beta   90.00
_cell.angle_gamma   90.00
#
_symmetry.space_group_name_H-M   'P 1'
#
loop_
_entity.id
_entity.type
_entity.pdbx_description
1 polymer ?
#
loop_
_entity_poly.entity_id
_entity_poly.type
_entity_poly.pdbx_seq_one_letter_code
_entity_poly.pdbx_strand_id
1 'polypeptide(L)'
;MRPKHKPAIPPLPRLKVRSSGKKGVGAGKCAVVMSQMLNCWAANGEGAAACKELEQQLRECMYSKKTVTSKSSPMINFHASRLLPKIHRKADD
;
A
#
# COMPACT_ATOMS: atom_id res chain seq x y z
N MET A 1 22.05 -25.44 17.64
CA MET A 1 20.69 -25.18 18.17
C MET A 1 19.76 -24.84 17.01
N ARG A 2 18.92 -25.77 16.52
CA ARG A 2 17.90 -25.47 15.50
C ARG A 2 16.67 -24.89 16.23
N PRO A 3 16.16 -23.70 15.86
CA PRO A 3 15.01 -23.13 16.54
C PRO A 3 13.78 -24.04 16.34
N LYS A 4 13.16 -24.42 17.46
CA LYS A 4 11.97 -25.27 17.51
C LYS A 4 10.73 -24.50 17.03
N HIS A 5 10.00 -25.19 16.16
CA HIS A 5 8.61 -25.00 15.72
C HIS A 5 8.22 -23.66 15.08
N LYS A 6 8.12 -23.72 13.74
CA LYS A 6 7.11 -22.93 13.03
C LYS A 6 5.75 -23.33 13.61
N PRO A 7 4.90 -22.40 14.08
CA PRO A 7 3.54 -22.77 14.51
C PRO A 7 2.85 -23.44 13.33
N ALA A 8 2.46 -24.70 13.52
CA ALA A 8 1.68 -25.43 12.53
C ALA A 8 0.35 -24.70 12.40
N ILE A 9 0.02 -24.31 11.16
CA ILE A 9 -1.24 -23.65 10.89
C ILE A 9 -2.34 -24.70 11.11
N PRO A 10 -3.39 -24.40 11.91
CA PRO A 10 -4.51 -25.32 12.10
C PRO A 10 -5.17 -25.62 10.75
N PRO A 11 -5.91 -26.74 10.59
CA PRO A 11 -6.58 -27.05 9.34
C PRO A 11 -7.53 -25.91 8.96
N LEU A 12 -7.16 -25.18 7.90
CA LEU A 12 -7.93 -24.06 7.37
C LEU A 12 -8.68 -24.53 6.12
N PRO A 13 -9.93 -24.09 5.92
CA PRO A 13 -10.65 -24.36 4.68
C PRO A 13 -10.00 -23.65 3.47
N ARG A 14 -9.45 -22.44 3.67
CA ARG A 14 -8.76 -21.64 2.63
C ARG A 14 -7.70 -20.73 3.23
N LEU A 15 -6.54 -20.64 2.60
CA LEU A 15 -5.48 -19.69 2.94
C LEU A 15 -5.50 -18.50 1.97
N LYS A 16 -5.77 -17.32 2.49
CA LYS A 16 -5.88 -16.08 1.71
C LYS A 16 -5.33 -14.89 2.47
N VAL A 17 -4.64 -14.00 1.76
CA VAL A 17 -4.23 -12.70 2.27
C VAL A 17 -5.36 -11.69 2.01
N ARG A 18 -5.92 -11.13 3.10
CA ARG A 18 -7.07 -10.21 3.04
C ARG A 18 -6.78 -8.92 2.27
N SER A 19 -5.54 -8.42 2.33
CA SER A 19 -5.15 -7.14 1.74
C SER A 19 -3.87 -7.27 0.91
N SER A 20 -3.91 -8.11 -0.12
CA SER A 20 -2.74 -8.41 -0.96
C SER A 20 -2.29 -7.23 -1.83
N GLY A 21 -3.20 -6.35 -2.27
CA GLY A 21 -2.92 -5.26 -3.20
C GLY A 21 -2.84 -3.84 -2.61
N LYS A 22 -3.03 -3.67 -1.30
CA LYS A 22 -3.11 -2.32 -0.70
C LYS A 22 -1.77 -1.76 -0.21
N LYS A 23 -0.63 -2.37 -0.57
CA LYS A 23 0.69 -1.79 -0.31
C LYS A 23 1.01 -0.80 -1.42
N GLY A 24 0.49 0.42 -1.32
CA GLY A 24 0.80 1.43 -2.33
C GLY A 24 -0.32 2.40 -2.68
N VAL A 25 -1.32 2.59 -1.82
CA VAL A 25 -1.86 3.96 -1.71
C VAL A 25 -0.81 4.77 -0.94
N GLY A 26 0.39 4.91 -1.53
CA GLY A 26 1.30 5.96 -1.11
C GLY A 26 0.50 7.25 -1.20
N ALA A 27 0.71 8.15 -0.24
CA ALA A 27 0.15 9.49 -0.29
C ALA A 27 0.21 9.94 -1.75
N GLY A 28 -0.96 10.16 -2.38
CA GLY A 28 -1.02 10.37 -3.84
C GLY A 28 -0.03 11.47 -4.22
N LYS A 29 0.47 11.49 -5.47
CA LYS A 29 1.54 12.44 -5.87
C LYS A 29 1.30 13.89 -5.41
N CYS A 30 0.04 14.33 -5.34
CA CYS A 30 -0.36 15.66 -4.87
C CYS A 30 -0.50 15.82 -3.35
N ALA A 31 -0.63 14.72 -2.59
CA ALA A 31 -0.69 14.73 -1.13
C ALA A 31 0.64 15.15 -0.49
N VAL A 32 1.77 14.87 -1.13
CA VAL A 32 3.08 15.34 -0.68
C VAL A 32 3.22 16.85 -0.89
N VAL A 33 2.79 17.37 -2.04
CA VAL A 33 2.82 18.82 -2.31
C VAL A 33 1.84 19.55 -1.39
N MET A 34 0.67 18.96 -1.11
CA MET A 34 -0.27 19.50 -0.12
C MET A 34 0.34 19.62 1.28
N SER A 35 1.06 18.59 1.75
CA SER A 35 1.67 18.67 3.10
C SER A 35 2.78 19.71 3.16
N GLN A 36 3.55 19.89 2.09
CA GLN A 36 4.57 20.94 1.99
C GLN A 36 3.94 22.34 2.01
N MET A 37 2.85 22.55 1.28
CA MET A 37 2.10 23.81 1.27
C MET A 37 1.53 24.14 2.65
N LEU A 38 0.92 23.15 3.33
CA LEU A 38 0.40 23.31 4.70
C LEU A 38 1.51 23.65 5.69
N ASN A 39 2.70 23.05 5.57
CA ASN A 39 3.85 23.41 6.39
C ASN A 39 4.33 24.85 6.11
N CYS A 40 4.27 25.30 4.86
CA CYS A 40 4.63 26.68 4.51
C CYS A 40 3.66 27.69 5.13
N TRP A 41 2.36 27.43 5.09
CA TRP A 41 1.35 28.25 5.77
C TRP A 41 1.47 28.22 7.29
N ALA A 42 1.80 27.06 7.87
CA ALA A 42 2.04 26.96 9.31
C ALA A 42 3.22 27.83 9.77
N ALA A 43 4.23 28.04 8.93
CA ALA A 43 5.41 28.83 9.25
C ALA A 43 5.28 30.32 8.91
N ASN A 44 4.58 30.68 7.83
CA ASN A 44 4.58 32.04 7.26
C ASN A 44 3.21 32.73 7.28
N GLY A 45 2.15 32.01 7.67
CA GLY A 45 0.77 32.46 7.55
C GLY A 45 0.12 32.07 6.22
N GLU A 46 -1.21 32.02 6.25
CA GLU A 46 -2.01 31.73 5.06
C GLU A 46 -1.84 32.82 3.99
N GLY A 47 -1.65 32.41 2.73
CA GLY A 47 -1.50 33.36 1.61
C GLY A 47 -0.15 34.09 1.55
N ALA A 48 0.85 33.70 2.34
CA ALA A 48 2.19 34.26 2.26
C ALA A 48 2.79 34.07 0.85
N ALA A 49 3.43 35.11 0.32
CA ALA A 49 4.05 35.09 -1.01
C ALA A 49 5.11 33.99 -1.17
N ALA A 50 5.76 33.60 -0.07
CA ALA A 50 6.72 32.50 -0.02
C ALA A 50 6.10 31.13 -0.37
N CYS A 51 4.78 30.96 -0.21
CA CYS A 51 4.08 29.69 -0.46
C CYS A 51 3.44 29.61 -1.86
N LYS A 52 3.54 30.68 -2.67
CA LYS A 52 2.86 30.79 -3.97
C LYS A 52 3.30 29.74 -4.99
N GLU A 53 4.57 29.35 -4.94
CA GLU A 53 5.12 28.30 -5.80
C GLU A 53 4.50 26.92 -5.47
N LEU A 54 4.39 26.58 -4.19
CA LEU A 54 3.77 25.33 -3.72
C LEU A 54 2.28 25.27 -4.10
N GLU A 55 1.60 26.41 -4.08
CA GLU A 55 0.20 26.51 -4.52
C GLU A 55 0.04 26.21 -6.02
N GLN A 56 0.94 26.74 -6.87
CA GLN A 56 0.95 26.46 -8.31
C GLN A 56 1.23 24.98 -8.58
N GLN A 57 2.27 24.42 -7.94
CA GLN A 57 2.61 22.99 -8.06
C GLN A 57 1.44 22.09 -7.63
N LEU A 58 0.72 22.46 -6.57
CA LEU A 58 -0.45 21.71 -6.13
C LEU A 58 -1.58 21.77 -7.17
N ARG A 59 -1.84 22.96 -7.73
CA ARG A 59 -2.87 23.16 -8.75
C ARG A 59 -2.59 22.34 -10.00
N GLU A 60 -1.35 22.34 -10.48
CA GLU A 60 -0.90 21.52 -11.61
C GLU A 60 -1.06 20.03 -11.32
N CYS A 61 -0.66 19.59 -10.12
CA CYS A 61 -0.79 18.19 -9.73
C CYS A 61 -2.26 17.75 -9.73
N MET A 62 -3.17 18.57 -9.21
CA MET A 62 -4.61 18.26 -9.17
C MET A 62 -5.28 18.33 -10.55
N TYR A 63 -4.78 19.18 -11.46
CA TYR A 63 -5.25 19.26 -12.85
C TYR A 63 -4.89 18.01 -13.66
N SER A 64 -3.79 17.33 -13.33
CA SER A 64 -3.40 16.10 -14.01
C SER A 64 -4.42 14.97 -13.72
N LYS A 65 -5.20 14.58 -14.74
CA LYS A 65 -6.19 13.50 -14.59
C LYS A 65 -5.50 12.20 -14.16
N LYS A 66 -5.98 11.60 -13.06
CA LYS A 66 -5.49 10.32 -12.54
C LYS A 66 -5.81 9.20 -13.52
N THR A 67 -4.83 8.71 -14.27
CA THR A 67 -4.87 7.34 -14.78
C THR A 67 -4.49 6.43 -13.61
N VAL A 68 -5.50 6.04 -12.82
CA VAL A 68 -5.30 4.94 -11.87
C VAL A 68 -5.18 3.68 -12.71
N THR A 69 -3.98 3.39 -13.21
CA THR A 69 -3.65 2.05 -13.66
C THR A 69 -3.70 1.19 -12.41
N SER A 70 -4.79 0.46 -12.23
CA SER A 70 -4.86 -0.60 -11.25
C SER A 70 -3.71 -1.55 -11.58
N LYS A 71 -2.62 -1.47 -10.82
CA LYS A 71 -1.58 -2.50 -10.88
C LYS A 71 -2.29 -3.83 -10.73
N SER A 72 -1.98 -4.76 -11.63
CA SER A 72 -2.57 -6.10 -11.64
C SER A 72 -2.54 -6.66 -10.22
N SER A 73 -3.71 -7.11 -9.76
CA SER A 73 -3.83 -7.62 -8.39
C SER A 73 -2.80 -8.74 -8.18
N PRO A 74 -1.99 -8.69 -7.11
CA PRO A 74 -0.97 -9.70 -6.90
C PRO A 74 -1.62 -11.08 -6.80
N MET A 75 -1.12 -12.04 -7.60
CA MET A 75 -1.60 -13.43 -7.68
C MET A 75 -1.31 -14.25 -6.41
N ILE A 76 -0.99 -13.61 -5.29
CA ILE A 76 -0.64 -14.26 -4.02
C ILE A 76 -1.75 -15.20 -3.52
N ASN A 77 -3.02 -14.83 -3.68
CA ASN A 77 -4.15 -15.65 -3.24
C ASN A 77 -4.34 -16.89 -4.12
N PHE A 78 -3.95 -16.81 -5.40
CA PHE A 78 -3.94 -17.94 -6.32
C PHE A 78 -2.88 -18.97 -5.90
N HIS A 79 -1.65 -18.51 -5.65
CA HIS A 79 -0.57 -19.40 -5.20
C HIS A 79 -0.80 -19.95 -3.79
N ALA A 80 -1.33 -19.14 -2.87
CA ALA A 80 -1.65 -19.59 -1.51
C ALA A 80 -2.67 -20.74 -1.50
N SER A 81 -3.70 -20.66 -2.36
CA SER A 81 -4.70 -21.73 -2.50
C SER A 81 -4.09 -23.01 -3.10
N ARG A 82 -3.23 -22.88 -4.11
CA ARG A 82 -2.56 -24.02 -4.77
C ARG A 82 -1.56 -24.75 -3.86
N LEU A 83 -0.87 -24.02 -2.99
CA LEU A 83 0.16 -24.57 -2.11
C LEU A 83 -0.37 -25.08 -0.77
N LEU A 84 -1.61 -24.72 -0.41
CA LEU A 84 -2.24 -25.13 0.85
C LEU A 84 -2.13 -26.64 1.13
N PRO A 85 -2.40 -27.55 0.17
CA PRO A 85 -2.29 -29.00 0.40
C PRO A 85 -0.85 -29.46 0.67
N LYS A 86 0.15 -28.77 0.10
CA LYS A 86 1.58 -29.08 0.29
C LYS A 86 2.12 -28.56 1.62
N ILE A 87 1.55 -27.46 2.11
CA ILE A 87 1.90 -26.86 3.41
C ILE A 87 1.26 -27.66 4.54
N HIS A 88 0.02 -28.10 4.35
CA HIS A 88 -0.70 -28.98 5.28
C HIS A 88 -0.37 -30.45 5.10
N ARG A 89 0.68 -30.83 4.34
CA ARG A 89 1.03 -32.25 4.10
C ARG A 89 1.00 -32.95 5.45
N LYS A 90 -0.12 -33.64 5.69
CA LYS A 90 -0.31 -34.54 6.81
C LYS A 90 0.78 -35.56 6.57
N ALA A 91 1.55 -35.88 7.62
CA ALA A 91 2.33 -37.11 7.58
C ALA A 91 1.40 -38.19 7.02
N ASP A 92 1.85 -38.83 5.96
CA ASP A 92 1.08 -39.61 5.00
C ASP A 92 0.04 -40.53 5.70
N ASP A 93 -1.12 -40.74 5.07
CA ASP A 93 -1.97 -41.90 5.44
C ASP A 93 -1.16 -43.19 5.23
#